data_AF-A0A815XU76-F1
#
_entry.id   AF-A0A815XU76-F1
#
_cell.length_a   1.000
_cell.length_b   1.000
_cell.length_c   1.000
_cell.angle_alpha   90.00
_cell.angle_beta   90.00
_cell.angle_gamma   90.00
#
_symmetry.space_group_name_H-M   'P 1'
#
loop_
_entity.id
_entity.type
_entity.pdbx_description
1 polymer ?
#
loop_
_entity_poly.entity_id
_entity_poly.type
_entity_poly.pdbx_seq_one_letter_code
_entity_poly.pdbx_strand_id
1 'polypeptide(L)' 'HGDADYTEDHIGDVDLLGTVACRIGPSFHVFGYSREAFGMSFNGHTYFINAAMCTRSYNPSNDLIVFDVP' A
#
# COMPACT_ATOMS: atom_id res chain seq x y z
N HIS A 1 5.00 0.44 4.75
CA HIS A 1 4.26 -0.48 3.86
C HIS A 1 3.36 0.34 2.94
N GLY A 2 3.93 1.17 2.05
CA GLY A 2 3.13 2.01 1.16
C GLY A 2 2.36 3.15 1.82
N ASP A 3 2.68 3.53 3.07
CA ASP A 3 1.91 4.45 3.91
C ASP A 3 2.69 5.71 4.32
N ALA A 4 3.90 5.90 3.81
CA ALA A 4 4.67 7.13 4.02
C ALA A 4 4.08 8.26 3.17
N ASP A 5 3.94 9.47 3.71
CA ASP A 5 3.50 10.64 2.96
C ASP A 5 4.70 11.48 2.44
N TYR A 6 4.44 12.71 1.98
CA TYR A 6 5.48 13.59 1.44
C TYR A 6 6.45 14.16 2.49
N THR A 7 6.17 13.99 3.79
CA THR A 7 7.09 14.33 4.88
C THR A 7 7.85 13.12 5.40
N GLU A 8 7.71 11.96 4.74
CA GLU A 8 8.24 10.65 5.17
C GLU A 8 7.59 10.14 6.48
N ASP A 9 6.45 10.71 6.87
CA ASP A 9 5.71 10.26 8.05
C ASP A 9 4.81 9.07 7.68
N HIS A 10 4.79 8.07 8.56
CA HIS A 10 3.90 6.91 8.43
C HIS A 10 2.51 7.26 8.94
N ILE A 11 1.56 7.38 8.01
CA ILE A 11 0.16 7.75 8.28
C ILE A 11 -0.80 6.55 8.30
N GLY A 12 -0.27 5.33 8.19
CA GLY A 12 -1.04 4.10 8.26
C GLY A 12 -1.56 3.78 9.66
N ASP A 13 -2.63 3.00 9.73
CA ASP A 13 -3.17 2.49 10.99
C ASP A 13 -2.30 1.33 11.52
N VAL A 14 -1.73 1.51 12.72
CA VAL A 14 -0.83 0.54 13.36
C VAL A 14 -1.55 -0.75 13.77
N ASP A 15 -2.80 -0.66 14.20
CA ASP A 15 -3.60 -1.82 14.61
C ASP A 15 -3.99 -2.66 13.39
N LEU A 16 -4.32 -1.99 12.27
CA LEU A 16 -4.55 -2.66 11.00
C LEU A 16 -3.28 -3.36 10.50
N LEU A 17 -2.12 -2.69 10.55
CA LEU A 17 -0.85 -3.29 10.16
C LEU A 17 -0.54 -4.52 11.02
N GLY A 18 -0.71 -4.44 12.34
CA GLY A 18 -0.53 -5.58 13.24
C GLY A 18 -1.49 -6.73 12.92
N THR A 19 -2.75 -6.42 12.61
CA THR A 19 -3.75 -7.43 12.21
C THR A 19 -3.35 -8.12 10.91
N VAL A 20 -2.92 -7.37 9.90
CA VAL A 20 -2.56 -7.91 8.58
C VAL A 20 -1.26 -8.71 8.66
N ALA A 21 -0.21 -8.13 9.25
CA ALA A 21 1.13 -8.71 9.25
C ALA A 21 1.30 -9.85 10.27
N CYS A 22 0.61 -9.80 11.41
CA CYS A 22 0.88 -10.71 12.53
C CYS A 22 -0.28 -11.67 12.85
N ARG A 23 -1.51 -11.43 12.36
CA ARG A 23 -2.68 -12.26 12.70
C ARG A 23 -3.32 -12.92 11.49
N ILE A 24 -3.75 -12.14 10.51
CA ILE A 24 -4.54 -12.65 9.37
C ILE A 24 -3.63 -13.16 8.26
N GLY A 25 -2.60 -12.40 7.89
CA GLY A 25 -1.68 -12.77 6.82
C GLY A 25 -2.38 -13.03 5.48
N PRO A 26 -3.09 -12.06 4.88
CA PRO A 26 -3.60 -12.24 3.52
C PRO A 26 -2.44 -12.32 2.53
N SER A 27 -2.62 -13.02 1.39
CA SER A 27 -1.61 -13.00 0.31
C SER A 27 -1.43 -11.59 -0.26
N PHE A 28 -2.52 -10.80 -0.30
CA PHE A 28 -2.53 -9.43 -0.80
C PHE A 28 -3.32 -8.52 0.14
N HIS A 29 -2.76 -7.37 0.48
CA HIS A 29 -3.43 -6.25 1.13
C HIS A 29 -3.34 -5.05 0.19
N VAL A 30 -4.47 -4.72 -0.45
CA VAL A 30 -4.58 -3.61 -1.40
C VAL A 30 -5.23 -2.40 -0.73
N PHE A 31 -4.61 -1.24 -0.82
CA PHE A 31 -5.08 0.02 -0.24
C PHE A 31 -4.63 1.20 -1.12
N GLY A 32 -4.87 2.43 -0.65
CA GLY A 32 -4.49 3.66 -1.36
C GLY A 32 -4.13 4.78 -0.39
N TYR A 33 -4.59 6.00 -0.68
CA TYR A 33 -4.47 7.21 0.13
C TYR A 33 -3.11 7.92 0.10
N SER A 34 -2.02 7.26 0.53
CA SER A 34 -0.69 7.85 0.35
C SER A 34 -0.38 7.86 -1.15
N ARG A 35 -0.17 9.03 -1.72
CA ARG A 35 0.08 9.18 -3.17
C ARG A 35 1.57 9.06 -3.48
N GLU A 36 2.38 9.33 -2.47
CA GLU A 36 3.82 9.39 -2.48
C GLU A 36 4.44 7.98 -2.43
N ALA A 37 3.74 7.04 -1.79
CA ALA A 37 4.19 5.66 -1.64
C ALA A 37 3.43 4.66 -2.53
N PHE A 38 2.98 5.10 -3.71
CA PHE A 38 2.41 4.22 -4.74
C PHE A 38 3.37 3.07 -5.07
N GLY A 39 2.83 1.86 -5.22
CA GLY A 39 3.60 0.67 -5.59
C GLY A 39 3.33 -0.52 -4.68
N MET A 40 4.28 -1.45 -4.66
CA MET A 40 4.14 -2.73 -3.97
C MET A 40 5.34 -3.01 -3.07
N SER A 41 5.08 -3.60 -1.91
CA SER A 41 6.10 -4.15 -1.00
C SER A 41 5.69 -5.53 -0.51
N PHE A 42 6.65 -6.36 -0.13
CA PHE A 42 6.41 -7.72 0.34
C PHE A 42 7.14 -7.96 1.65
N ASN A 43 6.45 -8.50 2.65
CA ASN A 43 7.04 -8.76 3.97
C ASN A 43 7.46 -10.23 4.19
N GLY A 44 7.50 -11.04 3.14
CA GLY A 44 7.73 -12.48 3.23
C GLY A 44 6.45 -13.33 3.19
N HIS A 45 5.27 -12.71 3.34
CA HIS A 45 3.99 -13.41 3.30
C HIS A 45 2.88 -12.62 2.57
N THR A 46 2.72 -11.35 2.92
CA THR A 46 1.71 -10.45 2.37
C THR A 46 2.33 -9.46 1.41
N TYR A 47 1.77 -9.32 0.22
CA TYR A 47 2.01 -8.19 -0.67
C TYR A 47 1.15 -7.01 -0.23
N PHE A 48 1.78 -5.90 0.13
CA PHE A 48 1.14 -4.63 0.43
C PHE A 48 1.18 -3.78 -0.83
N ILE A 49 0.00 -3.52 -1.40
CA ILE A 49 -0.16 -2.84 -2.69
C ILE A 49 -0.87 -1.51 -2.44
N ASN A 50 -0.12 -0.42 -2.57
CA ASN A 50 -0.69 0.92 -2.63
C ASN A 50 -1.04 1.25 -4.07
N ALA A 51 -2.33 1.20 -4.39
CA ALA A 51 -2.92 1.49 -5.69
C ALA A 51 -3.49 2.92 -5.76
N ALA A 52 -2.88 3.90 -5.07
CA ALA A 52 -3.26 5.30 -5.22
C ALA A 52 -3.12 5.74 -6.68
N MET A 53 -4.24 6.02 -7.36
CA MET A 53 -4.24 6.39 -8.79
C MET A 53 -3.67 7.78 -9.06
N CYS A 54 -3.86 8.70 -8.12
CA CYS A 54 -3.45 10.09 -8.29
C CYS A 54 -2.09 10.36 -7.66
N THR A 55 -1.29 11.19 -8.32
CA THR A 55 -0.12 11.83 -7.71
C THR A 55 -0.54 12.92 -6.72
N ARG A 56 0.41 13.46 -5.95
CA ARG A 56 0.17 14.58 -5.02
C ARG A 56 -0.53 15.78 -5.65
N SER A 57 -0.32 16.01 -6.95
CA SER A 57 -0.97 17.08 -7.73
C SER A 57 -2.38 16.74 -8.22
N TYR A 58 -3.00 15.67 -7.70
CA TYR A 58 -4.29 15.15 -8.12
C TYR A 58 -4.35 14.74 -9.60
N ASN A 59 -3.20 14.44 -10.20
CA ASN A 59 -3.14 13.92 -11.56
C ASN A 59 -3.27 12.38 -11.53
N PRO A 60 -4.29 11.77 -12.18
CA PRO A 60 -4.50 10.33 -12.21
C PRO A 60 -3.54 9.65 -13.21
N SER A 61 -2.23 9.75 -12.93
CA SER A 61 -1.16 9.29 -13.82
C SER A 61 -0.32 8.15 -13.25
N ASN A 62 -0.66 7.61 -12.07
CA ASN A 62 0.05 6.42 -11.58
C ASN A 62 -0.38 5.21 -12.41
N ASP A 63 0.59 4.36 -12.76
CA ASP A 63 0.35 3.19 -13.60
C ASP A 63 -0.58 2.17 -12.94
N LEU A 64 -1.18 1.29 -13.75
CA LEU A 64 -1.96 0.16 -13.23
C LEU A 64 -1.02 -0.86 -12.59
N ILE A 65 -1.38 -1.34 -11.39
CA ILE A 65 -0.72 -2.48 -10.76
C ILE A 65 -1.50 -3.74 -11.14
N VAL A 66 -0.91 -4.57 -12.00
CA VAL A 66 -1.47 -5.86 -12.41
C VAL A 66 -0.79 -6.97 -11.61
N PHE A 67 -1.57 -7.82 -10.97
CA PHE A 67 -1.08 -9.00 -10.26
C PHE A 67 -2.04 -10.17 -10.44
N ASP A 68 -1.48 -11.37 -10.46
CA ASP A 68 -2.24 -12.61 -10.58
C ASP A 68 -2.61 -13.15 -9.20
N VAL A 69 -3.81 -13.73 -9.10
CA VAL A 69 -4.28 -14.47 -7.93
C VAL A 69 -4.32 -15.97 -8.24
N PRO A 70 -4.00 -16.85 -7.27
CA PRO A 70 -4.09 -18.30 -7.44
C PRO A 70 -5.50 -18.80 -7.76
#